data_AF-A0AAW1YM97-F1
#
_entry.id   AF-A0AAW1YM97-F1
#
_cell.length_a   1.000
_cell.length_b   1.000
_cell.length_c   1.000
_cell.angle_alpha   90.00
_cell.angle_beta   90.00
_cell.angle_gamma   90.00
#
_symmetry.space_group_name_H-M   'P 1'
#
loop_
_entity.id
_entity.type
_entity.pdbx_description
1 polymer ?
#
loop_
_entity_poly.entity_id
_entity_poly.type
_entity_poly.pdbx_seq_one_letter_code
_entity_poly.pdbx_strand_id
1 'polypeptide(L)'
;MDFDQCPPFSIAETKTLLSSREHFRKQWKNYVNTWFSRPGESKKLVKIFPRPTAGPLHPIVRGQTLKYNMKVRAGWGLTLEELKDRVSSCWNPIAPTIGISVDHRRKNRSLEGFQVNVLHLKTYKQKLVVFPRHAGKFKAGDSAAEVLANATQVQGPLLPIQHEKPSAELMKLTADLTAVKGYDKLQVERVNVSHVGARAKKASEAEKEEKK
;
A
#
# COMPACT_ATOMS: atom_id res chain seq x y z
N MET A 1 12.97 -59.67 10.54
CA MET A 1 13.88 -58.73 9.83
C MET A 1 13.58 -57.38 10.44
N ASP A 2 14.26 -57.15 11.56
CA ASP A 2 13.92 -56.18 12.60
C ASP A 2 14.17 -54.75 12.13
N PHE A 3 13.10 -53.96 12.03
CA PHE A 3 13.14 -52.54 11.75
C PHE A 3 12.46 -51.84 12.92
N ASP A 4 13.17 -51.69 14.03
CA ASP A 4 12.93 -50.68 15.08
C ASP A 4 13.93 -50.84 16.23
N GLN A 5 15.19 -50.46 15.97
CA GLN A 5 16.12 -50.07 17.02
C GLN A 5 16.55 -48.64 16.74
N CYS A 6 15.81 -47.70 17.33
CA CYS A 6 16.24 -46.31 17.42
C CYS A 6 17.31 -46.25 18.52
N PRO A 7 18.58 -45.93 18.23
CA PRO A 7 19.59 -45.81 19.28
C PRO A 7 19.24 -44.61 20.19
N PRO A 8 19.44 -44.70 21.52
CA PRO A 8 19.31 -43.54 22.39
C PRO A 8 20.41 -42.54 22.03
N PHE A 9 20.05 -41.43 21.41
CA PHE A 9 20.97 -40.33 21.17
C PHE A 9 21.24 -39.62 22.50
N SER A 10 22.16 -40.18 23.30
CA SER A 10 22.83 -39.47 24.39
C SER A 10 23.97 -38.64 23.81
N ILE A 11 23.69 -37.39 23.49
CA ILE A 11 24.72 -36.36 23.41
C ILE A 11 24.43 -35.37 24.53
N ALA A 12 25.21 -35.47 25.60
CA ALA A 12 25.34 -34.40 26.56
C ALA A 12 25.93 -33.19 25.82
N GLU A 13 25.16 -32.10 25.71
CA GLU A 13 25.68 -30.84 25.20
C GLU A 13 26.76 -30.34 26.17
N THR A 14 28.01 -30.52 25.76
CA THR A 14 29.16 -29.88 26.40
C THR A 14 29.27 -28.46 25.83
N LYS A 15 29.27 -27.48 26.74
CA LYS A 15 29.60 -26.05 26.54
C LYS A 15 28.56 -25.18 25.80
N THR A 16 27.88 -24.34 26.60
CA THR A 16 27.32 -23.02 26.25
C THR A 16 26.82 -22.82 24.81
N LEU A 17 25.80 -23.58 24.40
CA LEU A 17 25.03 -23.27 23.19
C LEU A 17 23.55 -23.04 23.57
N LEU A 18 22.92 -22.12 22.83
CA LEU A 18 21.51 -21.76 23.03
C LEU A 18 20.65 -22.99 22.71
N SER A 19 19.85 -23.44 23.69
CA SER A 19 18.95 -24.58 23.54
C SER A 19 18.06 -24.41 22.30
N SER A 20 18.19 -25.32 21.34
CA SER A 20 17.41 -25.33 20.10
C SER A 20 16.00 -25.85 20.38
N ARG A 21 14.98 -25.01 20.18
CA ARG A 21 13.57 -25.43 20.22
C ARG A 21 13.12 -25.86 18.83
N GLU A 22 13.46 -27.08 18.46
CA GLU A 22 13.08 -27.63 17.17
C GLU A 22 11.59 -27.99 17.11
N HIS A 23 10.92 -27.52 16.06
CA HIS A 23 9.49 -27.75 15.84
C HIS A 23 9.20 -29.04 15.03
N PHE A 24 10.03 -30.07 15.18
CA PHE A 24 9.88 -31.37 14.50
C PHE A 24 9.06 -32.41 15.30
N ARG A 25 8.29 -31.97 16.30
CA ARG A 25 7.51 -32.83 17.22
C ARG A 25 6.26 -33.48 16.59
N LYS A 26 5.96 -33.18 15.32
CA LYS A 26 4.83 -33.75 14.56
C LYS A 26 5.37 -34.62 13.42
N GLN A 27 4.51 -35.39 12.74
CA GLN A 27 4.85 -36.18 11.55
C GLN A 27 5.10 -35.28 10.32
N TRP A 28 6.11 -34.41 10.40
CA TRP A 28 6.44 -33.40 9.38
C TRP A 28 6.85 -34.03 8.05
N LYS A 29 7.39 -35.25 8.06
CA LYS A 29 7.77 -36.01 6.86
C LYS A 29 6.58 -36.22 5.90
N ASN A 30 5.35 -36.26 6.42
CA ASN A 30 4.14 -36.43 5.60
C ASN A 30 3.64 -35.10 4.98
N TYR A 31 4.17 -33.95 5.42
CA TYR A 31 3.72 -32.61 5.03
C TYR A 31 4.89 -31.79 4.47
N VAL A 32 5.68 -32.40 3.58
CA VAL A 32 6.81 -31.75 2.92
C VAL A 32 6.35 -31.10 1.63
N ASN A 33 6.28 -29.77 1.61
CA ASN A 33 6.07 -29.02 0.37
C ASN A 33 7.37 -28.97 -0.44
N THR A 34 7.39 -29.66 -1.58
CA THR A 34 8.51 -29.63 -2.52
C THR A 34 8.25 -28.59 -3.62
N TRP A 35 9.32 -27.94 -4.11
CA TRP A 35 9.22 -26.81 -5.04
C TRP A 35 9.56 -27.20 -6.50
N PHE A 36 9.39 -28.47 -6.87
CA PHE A 36 9.75 -28.98 -8.20
C PHE A 36 8.92 -28.37 -9.35
N SER A 37 7.72 -27.85 -9.07
CA SER A 37 6.81 -27.25 -10.07
C SER A 37 7.10 -25.77 -10.40
N ARG A 38 8.06 -25.13 -9.71
CA ARG A 38 8.36 -23.70 -9.85
C ARG A 38 8.66 -23.21 -11.29
N PRO A 39 9.27 -23.97 -12.22
CA PRO A 39 9.50 -23.48 -13.60
C PRO A 39 8.26 -23.50 -14.51
N GLY A 40 7.12 -24.08 -14.10
CA GLY A 40 5.97 -24.34 -14.99
C GLY A 40 4.88 -23.25 -15.11
N GLU A 41 4.94 -22.17 -14.32
CA GLU A 41 3.83 -21.21 -14.19
C GLU A 41 3.99 -19.95 -15.06
N SER A 42 3.75 -20.02 -16.38
CA SER A 42 3.75 -18.81 -17.23
C SER A 42 2.89 -18.91 -18.50
N LYS A 43 1.55 -18.78 -18.41
CA LYS A 43 0.66 -18.89 -19.59
C LYS A 43 -0.47 -17.84 -19.70
N LYS A 44 -0.42 -16.71 -18.98
CA LYS A 44 -1.58 -15.79 -18.87
C LYS A 44 -1.62 -14.61 -19.86
N LEU A 45 -0.53 -14.29 -20.56
CA LEU A 45 -0.41 -13.02 -21.34
C LEU A 45 -1.32 -12.95 -22.58
N VAL A 46 -1.35 -14.01 -23.39
CA VAL A 46 -1.94 -13.97 -24.75
C VAL A 46 -3.44 -13.67 -24.72
N LYS A 47 -4.15 -14.11 -23.68
CA LYS A 47 -5.61 -13.97 -23.56
C LYS A 47 -6.09 -12.53 -23.28
N ILE A 48 -5.20 -11.67 -22.77
CA ILE A 48 -5.58 -10.35 -22.23
C ILE A 48 -5.33 -9.24 -23.27
N PHE A 49 -4.61 -9.52 -24.35
CA PHE A 49 -4.35 -8.57 -25.43
C PHE A 49 -5.68 -7.99 -25.99
N PRO A 50 -5.83 -6.66 -26.12
CA PRO A 50 -4.83 -5.59 -26.03
C PRO A 50 -4.67 -4.93 -24.64
N ARG A 51 -5.34 -5.41 -23.58
CA ARG A 51 -5.29 -4.78 -22.24
C ARG A 51 -3.92 -4.94 -21.56
N PRO A 52 -3.54 -4.02 -20.66
CA PRO A 52 -2.29 -4.13 -19.89
C PRO A 52 -2.18 -5.42 -19.09
N THR A 53 -0.99 -6.02 -19.05
CA THR A 53 -0.75 -7.31 -18.38
C THR A 53 -0.88 -7.25 -16.86
N ALA A 54 -0.53 -6.11 -16.25
CA ALA A 54 -0.55 -5.93 -14.79
C ALA A 54 -1.96 -5.83 -14.18
N GLY A 55 -3.00 -5.79 -15.00
CA GLY A 55 -4.38 -5.69 -14.53
C GLY A 55 -4.86 -4.24 -14.37
N PRO A 56 -5.86 -3.99 -13.49
CA PRO A 56 -6.49 -2.68 -13.36
C PRO A 56 -5.60 -1.65 -12.64
N LEU A 57 -5.95 -0.38 -12.78
CA LEU A 57 -5.33 0.72 -12.04
C LEU A 57 -5.65 0.62 -10.55
N HIS A 58 -4.60 0.70 -9.74
CA HIS A 58 -4.66 0.72 -8.28
C HIS A 58 -4.27 2.11 -7.74
N PRO A 59 -4.90 2.58 -6.64
CA PRO A 59 -4.59 3.88 -6.03
C PRO A 59 -3.23 3.90 -5.34
N ILE A 60 -2.74 5.10 -5.06
CA ILE A 60 -1.56 5.34 -4.25
C ILE A 60 -2.00 5.43 -2.77
N VAL A 61 -1.44 4.55 -1.92
CA VAL A 61 -1.84 4.44 -0.50
C VAL A 61 -0.60 4.34 0.40
N ARG A 62 -0.68 4.90 1.61
CA ARG A 62 0.37 4.80 2.64
C ARG A 62 0.20 3.59 3.56
N GLY A 63 1.29 3.14 4.18
CA GLY A 63 1.24 2.09 5.22
C GLY A 63 0.45 2.53 6.45
N GLN A 64 -0.12 1.57 7.19
CA GLN A 64 -1.01 1.86 8.33
C GLN A 64 -0.25 2.22 9.62
N THR A 65 0.92 1.62 9.86
CA THR A 65 1.67 1.79 11.12
C THR A 65 2.66 2.94 11.03
N LEU A 66 3.08 3.47 12.19
CA LEU A 66 4.06 4.55 12.27
C LEU A 66 5.36 4.23 11.52
N LYS A 67 5.83 2.97 11.61
CA LYS A 67 7.02 2.47 10.88
C LYS A 67 6.87 2.51 9.35
N TYR A 68 5.66 2.33 8.83
CA TYR A 68 5.41 2.17 7.39
C TYR A 68 4.60 3.30 6.76
N ASN A 69 4.16 4.32 7.50
CA ASN A 69 3.39 5.43 6.97
C ASN A 69 4.14 6.19 5.86
N MET A 70 5.47 6.31 5.96
CA MET A 70 6.28 6.93 4.91
C MET A 70 6.37 6.08 3.63
N LYS A 71 6.07 4.78 3.70
CA LYS A 71 6.10 3.91 2.52
C LYS A 71 4.78 4.02 1.76
N VAL A 72 4.91 4.35 0.50
CA VAL A 72 3.81 4.42 -0.46
C VAL A 72 3.73 3.11 -1.24
N ARG A 73 2.52 2.62 -1.51
CA ARG A 73 2.27 1.36 -2.22
C ARG A 73 1.00 1.42 -3.05
N ALA A 74 0.84 0.46 -3.96
CA ALA A 74 -0.44 0.24 -4.63
C ALA A 74 -1.48 -0.30 -3.63
N GLY A 75 -2.63 0.36 -3.56
CA GLY A 75 -3.76 -0.06 -2.75
C GLY A 75 -4.69 -1.03 -3.48
N TRP A 76 -5.83 -1.37 -2.86
CA TRP A 76 -6.82 -2.24 -3.50
C TRP A 76 -7.58 -1.51 -4.61
N GLY A 77 -8.16 -0.35 -4.33
CA GLY A 77 -9.02 0.37 -5.27
C GLY A 77 -9.29 1.82 -4.87
N LEU A 78 -9.71 2.61 -5.85
CA LEU A 78 -10.05 4.03 -5.69
C LEU A 78 -11.38 4.19 -4.95
N THR A 79 -11.52 5.31 -4.23
CA THR A 79 -12.77 5.59 -3.50
C THR A 79 -13.82 6.22 -4.42
N LEU A 80 -15.07 6.16 -3.98
CA LEU A 80 -16.19 6.79 -4.69
C LEU A 80 -16.03 8.31 -4.83
N GLU A 81 -15.48 8.97 -3.81
CA GLU A 81 -15.22 10.41 -3.82
C GLU A 81 -14.20 10.80 -4.90
N GLU A 82 -13.10 10.05 -5.00
CA GLU A 82 -12.05 10.30 -6.00
C GLU A 82 -12.57 10.08 -7.43
N LEU A 83 -13.44 9.07 -7.62
CA LEU A 83 -14.07 8.78 -8.90
C LEU A 83 -15.11 9.83 -9.29
N LYS A 84 -15.90 10.31 -8.32
CA LYS A 84 -16.93 11.33 -8.54
C LYS A 84 -16.33 12.63 -9.08
N ASP A 85 -15.19 13.05 -8.53
CA ASP A 85 -14.54 14.31 -8.89
C ASP A 85 -13.95 14.35 -10.32
N ARG A 86 -13.68 13.20 -10.94
CA ARG A 86 -12.98 13.14 -12.24
C ARG A 86 -13.65 12.32 -13.32
N VAL A 87 -14.50 11.38 -12.94
CA VAL A 87 -15.10 10.42 -13.88
C VAL A 87 -16.62 10.56 -13.99
N SER A 88 -17.22 11.55 -13.29
CA SER A 88 -18.66 11.86 -13.23
C SER A 88 -19.47 10.97 -12.28
N SER A 89 -20.55 11.53 -11.73
CA SER A 89 -21.39 10.92 -10.68
C SER A 89 -22.04 9.58 -11.06
N CYS A 90 -22.13 9.23 -12.35
CA CYS A 90 -22.77 8.01 -12.84
C CYS A 90 -21.79 6.85 -13.14
N TRP A 91 -20.52 6.97 -12.74
CA TRP A 91 -19.44 6.13 -13.27
C TRP A 91 -19.04 4.90 -12.43
N ASN A 92 -19.59 4.72 -11.22
CA ASN A 92 -19.25 3.57 -10.37
C ASN A 92 -19.27 2.19 -11.08
N PRO A 93 -20.27 1.87 -11.94
CA PRO A 93 -20.26 0.60 -12.68
C PRO A 93 -19.31 0.59 -13.89
N ILE A 94 -18.93 1.75 -14.43
CA ILE A 94 -18.13 1.86 -15.66
C ILE A 94 -16.61 1.80 -15.35
N ALA A 95 -16.19 2.25 -14.17
CA ALA A 95 -14.79 2.21 -13.74
C ALA A 95 -14.14 0.80 -13.88
N PRO A 96 -14.75 -0.28 -13.35
CA PRO A 96 -14.21 -1.63 -13.52
C PRO A 96 -14.08 -2.07 -14.98
N THR A 97 -15.03 -1.67 -15.86
CA THR A 97 -15.02 -2.02 -17.30
C THR A 97 -13.80 -1.44 -18.02
N ILE A 98 -13.42 -0.22 -17.65
CA ILE A 98 -12.26 0.53 -18.17
C ILE A 98 -10.94 0.03 -17.54
N GLY A 99 -11.00 -0.84 -16.54
CA GLY A 99 -9.82 -1.33 -15.83
C GLY A 99 -9.37 -0.41 -14.70
N ILE A 100 -10.30 0.23 -14.01
CA ILE A 100 -10.04 0.98 -12.78
C ILE A 100 -10.58 0.16 -11.60
N SER A 101 -9.73 -0.16 -10.62
CA SER A 101 -10.15 -0.89 -9.43
C SER A 101 -10.86 0.05 -8.45
N VAL A 102 -12.00 -0.38 -7.90
CA VAL A 102 -12.84 0.40 -6.98
C VAL A 102 -12.88 -0.27 -5.61
N ASP A 103 -12.65 0.51 -4.55
CA ASP A 103 -12.80 0.05 -3.16
C ASP A 103 -13.72 0.99 -2.39
N HIS A 104 -14.96 0.54 -2.21
CA HIS A 104 -16.03 1.26 -1.50
C HIS A 104 -15.75 1.40 0.01
N ARG A 105 -14.83 0.61 0.57
CA ARG A 105 -14.57 0.58 2.02
C ARG A 105 -13.56 1.65 2.44
N ARG A 106 -12.67 2.06 1.54
CA ARG A 106 -11.65 3.06 1.85
C ARG A 106 -12.30 4.43 2.04
N LYS A 107 -11.78 5.20 3.00
CA LYS A 107 -12.21 6.57 3.29
C LYS A 107 -11.03 7.52 3.16
N ASN A 108 -11.25 8.70 2.62
CA ASN A 108 -10.24 9.75 2.54
C ASN A 108 -10.24 10.56 3.84
N ARG A 109 -9.10 10.59 4.52
CA ARG A 109 -8.92 11.40 5.74
C ARG A 109 -8.05 12.64 5.51
N SER A 110 -7.22 12.61 4.48
CA SER A 110 -6.32 13.71 4.12
C SER A 110 -6.61 14.21 2.71
N LEU A 111 -6.51 15.53 2.53
CA LEU A 111 -6.67 16.17 1.23
C LEU A 111 -5.50 15.85 0.28
N GLU A 112 -4.28 15.75 0.81
CA GLU A 112 -3.09 15.40 0.02
C GLU A 112 -3.23 14.05 -0.69
N GLY A 113 -3.65 13.01 0.05
CA GLY A 113 -3.81 11.67 -0.51
C GLY A 113 -4.92 11.63 -1.57
N PHE A 114 -5.99 12.38 -1.33
CA PHE A 114 -7.07 12.56 -2.30
C PHE A 114 -6.58 13.19 -3.60
N GLN A 115 -5.87 14.31 -3.52
CA GLN A 115 -5.36 15.04 -4.68
C GLN A 115 -4.36 14.21 -5.50
N VAL A 116 -3.48 13.46 -4.84
CA VAL A 116 -2.53 12.55 -5.50
C VAL A 116 -3.26 11.49 -6.32
N ASN A 117 -4.30 10.86 -5.75
CA ASN A 117 -5.08 9.85 -6.46
C ASN A 117 -5.93 10.43 -7.59
N VAL A 118 -6.46 11.63 -7.39
CA VAL A 118 -7.18 12.39 -8.42
C VAL A 118 -6.27 12.74 -9.60
N LEU A 119 -5.02 13.15 -9.34
CA LEU A 119 -4.01 13.38 -10.36
C LEU A 119 -3.61 12.08 -11.07
N HIS A 120 -3.50 10.99 -10.32
CA HIS A 120 -3.20 9.67 -10.86
C HIS A 120 -4.30 9.22 -11.83
N LEU A 121 -5.57 9.37 -11.44
CA LEU A 121 -6.74 9.11 -12.28
C LEU A 121 -6.75 9.96 -13.56
N LYS A 122 -6.41 11.25 -13.45
CA LYS A 122 -6.32 12.15 -14.60
C LYS A 122 -5.25 11.68 -15.59
N THR A 123 -4.08 11.31 -15.08
CA THR A 123 -2.96 10.80 -15.89
C THR A 123 -3.32 9.49 -16.58
N TYR A 124 -4.03 8.58 -15.88
CA TYR A 124 -4.50 7.34 -16.49
C TYR A 124 -5.50 7.60 -17.61
N LYS A 125 -6.49 8.46 -17.39
CA LYS A 125 -7.52 8.79 -18.39
C LYS A 125 -6.91 9.42 -19.65
N GLN A 126 -5.88 10.26 -19.50
CA GLN A 126 -5.16 10.85 -20.63
C GLN A 126 -4.40 9.81 -21.47
N LYS A 127 -3.89 8.74 -20.84
CA LYS A 127 -3.14 7.67 -21.49
C LYS A 127 -4.00 6.48 -21.95
N LEU A 128 -5.27 6.46 -21.55
CA LEU A 128 -6.19 5.37 -21.85
C LEU A 128 -6.63 5.42 -23.31
N VAL A 129 -6.42 4.32 -24.04
CA VAL A 129 -6.98 4.10 -25.37
C VAL A 129 -8.18 3.17 -25.26
N VAL A 130 -9.35 3.63 -25.72
CA VAL A 130 -10.61 2.87 -25.67
C VAL A 130 -10.98 2.39 -27.06
N PHE A 131 -11.09 1.07 -27.20
CA PHE A 131 -11.49 0.43 -28.44
C PHE A 131 -13.02 0.47 -28.61
N PRO A 132 -13.54 0.73 -29.82
CA PRO A 132 -14.95 0.60 -30.12
C PRO A 132 -15.43 -0.83 -29.87
N ARG A 133 -16.64 -0.98 -29.30
CA ARG A 133 -17.23 -2.31 -29.07
C ARG A 133 -17.47 -3.09 -30.36
N HIS A 134 -17.76 -2.39 -31.45
CA HIS A 134 -17.86 -2.95 -32.79
C HIS A 134 -16.93 -2.20 -33.73
N ALA A 135 -16.11 -2.93 -34.48
CA ALA A 135 -15.20 -2.34 -35.46
C ALA A 135 -15.96 -1.44 -36.45
N GLY A 136 -15.44 -0.23 -36.68
CA GLY A 136 -16.03 0.76 -37.59
C GLY A 136 -17.23 1.55 -37.04
N LYS A 137 -17.81 1.18 -35.90
CA LYS A 137 -18.92 1.93 -35.26
C LYS A 137 -18.43 2.66 -34.01
N PHE A 138 -17.94 3.88 -34.21
CA PHE A 138 -17.43 4.74 -33.14
C PHE A 138 -18.55 5.42 -32.36
N LYS A 139 -18.43 5.43 -31.03
CA LYS A 139 -19.30 6.13 -30.08
C LYS A 139 -18.52 7.18 -29.32
N ALA A 140 -19.24 8.02 -28.57
CA ALA A 140 -18.63 9.00 -27.68
C ALA A 140 -17.74 8.30 -26.63
N GLY A 141 -16.46 8.67 -26.61
CA GLY A 141 -15.45 8.12 -25.70
C GLY A 141 -14.52 7.08 -26.34
N ASP A 142 -14.76 6.65 -27.58
CA ASP A 142 -13.82 5.80 -28.33
C ASP A 142 -12.62 6.61 -28.85
N SER A 143 -11.47 5.96 -28.98
CA SER A 143 -10.27 6.57 -29.53
C SER A 143 -10.30 6.63 -31.06
N ALA A 144 -9.61 7.63 -31.63
CA ALA A 144 -9.49 7.78 -33.09
C ALA A 144 -8.79 6.57 -33.74
N ALA A 145 -9.14 6.26 -34.99
CA ALA A 145 -8.63 5.10 -35.72
C ALA A 145 -7.09 5.05 -35.80
N GLU A 146 -6.44 6.21 -35.91
CA GLU A 146 -4.97 6.33 -35.94
C GLU A 146 -4.30 5.87 -34.64
N VAL A 147 -4.90 6.21 -33.50
CA VAL A 147 -4.38 5.82 -32.17
C VAL A 147 -4.58 4.33 -31.93
N LEU A 148 -5.65 3.75 -32.47
CA LEU A 148 -5.95 2.31 -32.37
C LEU A 148 -4.93 1.46 -33.13
N ALA A 149 -4.50 1.90 -34.32
CA ALA A 149 -3.51 1.19 -35.11
C ALA A 149 -2.13 1.14 -34.42
N ASN A 150 -1.78 2.20 -33.68
CA ASN A 150 -0.52 2.32 -32.95
C ASN A 150 -0.58 1.78 -31.51
N ALA A 151 -1.74 1.27 -31.08
CA ALA A 151 -1.93 0.81 -29.71
C ALA A 151 -1.11 -0.47 -29.45
N THR A 152 -0.14 -0.37 -28.54
CA THR A 152 0.66 -1.51 -28.09
C THR A 152 0.28 -1.90 -26.66
N GLN A 153 0.44 -3.18 -26.35
CA GLN A 153 0.17 -3.69 -25.01
C GLN A 153 1.28 -3.24 -24.05
N VAL A 154 0.91 -2.54 -22.98
CA VAL A 154 1.85 -2.21 -21.90
C VAL A 154 2.20 -3.47 -21.11
N GLN A 155 3.47 -3.85 -21.14
CA GLN A 155 4.03 -4.94 -20.34
C GLN A 155 4.63 -4.38 -19.05
N GLY A 156 4.25 -4.94 -17.90
CA GLY A 156 4.69 -4.48 -16.58
C GLY A 156 3.65 -3.61 -15.84
N PRO A 157 4.03 -3.06 -14.67
CA PRO A 157 3.12 -2.33 -13.80
C PRO A 157 2.61 -1.05 -14.47
N LEU A 158 1.29 -0.86 -14.42
CA LEU A 158 0.62 0.33 -14.94
C LEU A 158 0.90 1.53 -14.02
N LEU A 159 1.48 2.61 -14.59
CA LEU A 159 1.84 3.84 -13.87
C LEU A 159 2.58 3.56 -12.54
N PRO A 160 3.82 3.08 -12.62
CA PRO A 160 4.56 2.66 -11.43
C PRO A 160 4.75 3.83 -10.46
N ILE A 161 4.53 3.55 -9.17
CA ILE A 161 4.70 4.53 -8.10
C ILE A 161 6.18 4.86 -7.97
N GLN A 162 6.54 6.11 -8.26
CA GLN A 162 7.91 6.60 -8.09
C GLN A 162 8.08 7.15 -6.67
N HIS A 163 9.21 6.79 -6.05
CA HIS A 163 9.61 7.33 -4.75
C HIS A 163 10.59 8.47 -4.99
N GLU A 164 10.07 9.68 -5.04
CA GLU A 164 10.90 10.88 -5.12
C GLU A 164 11.65 11.07 -3.79
N LYS A 165 12.96 11.24 -3.87
CA LYS A 165 13.77 11.65 -2.72
C LYS A 165 13.67 13.17 -2.63
N PRO A 166 13.18 13.74 -1.52
CA PRO A 166 13.12 15.19 -1.39
C PRO A 166 14.54 15.76 -1.45
N SER A 167 14.76 16.72 -2.36
CA SER A 167 15.99 17.51 -2.39
C SER A 167 15.84 18.65 -1.38
N ALA A 168 16.83 18.82 -0.51
CA ALA A 168 16.87 19.92 0.45
C ALA A 168 17.86 20.98 -0.03
N GLU A 169 17.42 22.23 -0.05
CA GLU A 169 18.30 23.37 -0.33
C GLU A 169 19.02 23.81 0.95
N LEU A 170 20.28 24.24 0.81
CA LEU A 170 21.07 24.72 1.93
C LEU A 170 20.64 26.14 2.31
N MET A 171 20.06 26.29 3.49
CA MET A 171 19.66 27.58 4.05
C MET A 171 20.64 28.03 5.15
N LYS A 172 20.81 29.34 5.29
CA LYS A 172 21.57 29.92 6.42
C LYS A 172 20.80 29.69 7.71
N LEU A 173 21.52 29.32 8.78
CA LEU A 173 20.93 29.12 10.10
C LEU A 173 20.44 30.47 10.66
N THR A 174 19.15 30.55 10.99
CA THR A 174 18.56 31.70 11.70
C THR A 174 18.72 31.54 13.21
N ALA A 175 18.68 32.65 13.95
CA ALA A 175 18.76 32.63 15.41
C ALA A 175 17.67 31.75 16.04
N ASP A 176 16.46 31.77 15.48
CA ASP A 176 15.33 30.96 15.95
C ASP A 176 15.58 29.45 15.82
N LEU A 177 16.16 28.99 14.70
CA LEU A 177 16.50 27.58 14.50
C LEU A 177 17.58 27.11 15.48
N THR A 178 18.49 28.02 15.84
CA THR A 178 19.59 27.75 16.76
C THR A 178 19.13 27.72 18.22
N ALA A 179 18.09 28.48 18.56
CA ALA A 179 17.51 28.52 19.90
C ALA A 179 16.67 27.27 20.24
N VAL A 180 16.23 26.50 19.26
CA VAL A 180 15.40 25.29 19.48
C VAL A 180 16.24 24.16 20.09
N LYS A 181 16.03 23.91 21.39
CA LYS A 181 16.60 22.75 22.10
C LYS A 181 15.82 21.48 21.78
N GLY A 182 16.26 20.74 20.77
CA GLY A 182 15.55 19.55 20.26
C GLY A 182 15.32 18.45 21.31
N TYR A 183 16.32 18.14 22.14
CA TYR A 183 16.20 17.12 23.19
C TYR A 183 15.18 17.52 24.27
N ASP A 184 15.29 18.74 24.79
CA ASP A 184 14.40 19.25 25.84
C ASP A 184 12.95 19.28 25.36
N LYS A 185 12.71 19.69 24.11
CA LYS A 185 11.39 19.68 23.50
C LYS A 185 10.80 18.27 23.46
N LEU A 186 11.58 17.25 23.06
CA LEU A 186 11.12 15.86 23.04
C LEU A 186 10.74 15.34 24.44
N GLN A 187 11.48 15.74 25.48
CA GLN A 187 11.16 15.39 26.86
C GLN A 187 9.86 16.07 27.33
N VAL A 188 9.72 17.37 27.09
CA VAL A 188 8.50 18.13 27.42
C VAL A 188 7.27 17.52 26.74
N GLU A 189 7.35 17.14 25.46
CA GLU A 189 6.22 16.52 24.76
C GLU A 189 5.84 15.14 25.34
N ARG A 190 6.83 14.32 25.74
CA ARG A 190 6.55 13.05 26.43
C ARG A 190 5.82 13.26 27.75
N VAL A 191 6.27 14.26 28.54
CA VAL A 191 5.65 14.66 29.80
C VAL A 191 4.22 15.17 29.55
N ASN A 192 4.01 16.00 28.53
CA ASN A 192 2.68 16.49 28.16
C ASN A 192 1.72 15.35 27.82
N VAL A 193 2.13 14.40 26.97
CA VAL A 193 1.32 13.22 26.61
C VAL A 193 1.01 12.36 27.84
N SER A 194 2.00 12.15 28.72
CA SER A 194 1.81 11.36 29.95
C SER A 194 0.86 12.02 30.95
N HIS A 195 0.84 13.35 31.04
CA HIS A 195 0.06 14.09 32.05
C HIS A 195 -1.28 14.63 31.54
N VAL A 196 -1.73 14.31 30.33
CA VAL A 196 -3.03 14.77 29.79
C VAL A 196 -4.17 14.46 30.76
N GLY A 197 -4.29 13.21 31.22
CA GLY A 197 -5.36 12.80 32.13
C GLY A 197 -5.28 13.47 33.51
N ALA A 198 -4.08 13.55 34.09
CA ALA A 198 -3.88 14.17 35.40
C ALA A 198 -4.17 15.67 35.39
N ARG A 199 -3.76 16.37 34.33
CA ARG A 199 -4.03 17.81 34.15
C ARG A 199 -5.53 18.07 33.90
N ALA A 200 -6.18 17.26 33.06
CA ALA A 200 -7.63 17.36 32.83
C ALA A 200 -8.43 17.13 34.12
N LYS A 201 -8.03 16.14 34.93
CA LYS A 201 -8.65 15.89 36.24
C LYS A 201 -8.50 17.10 37.17
N LYS A 202 -7.27 17.61 37.35
CA LYS A 202 -7.02 18.79 38.19
C LYS A 202 -7.78 20.03 37.72
N ALA A 203 -7.85 20.27 36.41
CA ALA A 203 -8.65 21.37 35.85
C ALA A 203 -10.14 21.21 36.20
N SER A 204 -10.68 20.00 36.06
CA SER A 204 -12.08 19.72 36.42
C SER A 204 -12.38 19.82 37.92
N GLU A 205 -11.38 19.58 38.77
CA GLU A 205 -11.49 19.71 40.23
C GLU A 205 -11.45 21.19 40.64
N ALA A 206 -10.53 21.98 40.07
CA ALA A 206 -10.47 23.42 40.27
C ALA A 206 -11.77 24.12 39.82
N GLU A 207 -12.33 23.75 38.66
CA GLU A 207 -13.61 24.30 38.19
C GLU A 207 -14.81 23.92 39.09
N LYS A 208 -14.74 22.79 39.80
CA LYS A 208 -15.78 22.39 40.76
C LYS A 208 -15.63 23.12 42.09
N GLU A 209 -14.40 23.41 42.50
CA GLU A 209 -14.11 24.22 43.68
C GLU A 209 -14.48 25.69 43.47
N GLU A 210 -14.26 26.26 42.28
CA GLU A 210 -14.67 27.63 41.93
C GLU A 210 -16.20 27.81 41.83
N LYS A 211 -16.94 26.73 41.55
CA LYS A 211 -18.42 26.74 41.46
C LYS A 211 -19.12 26.43 42.79
N LYS A 212 -18.36 26.15 43.85
CA LYS A 212 -18.87 25.81 45.17
C LYS A 212 -18.72 27.00 46.11
#